data_AF-A0A0L0ULM0-F1
#
_entry.id   AF-A0A0L0ULM0-F1
#
_cell.length_a   1.000
_cell.length_b   1.000
_cell.length_c   1.000
_cell.angle_alpha   90.00
_cell.angle_beta   90.00
_cell.angle_gamma   90.00
#
_symmetry.space_group_name_H-M   'P 1'
#
loop_
_entity.id
_entity.type
_entity.pdbx_description
1 polymer ?
#
loop_
_entity_poly.entity_id
_entity_poly.type
_entity_poly.pdbx_seq_one_letter_code
_entity_poly.pdbx_strand_id
1 'polypeptide(L)'
;MNNRPPLNNPPDDPPHIRQRRTVSAAGQFNLDPVPPANFHVRPANTAARFNPDINPPVRQIPVDVRQAVPPHIDPPVNPAPRDDIHRTDADIDRNAITIINSTKAQIRDRDCLLPDGSNYPTWQDFICERIRDAINRPNFFDTENHNPTFERIARSILLHSLHESMRRHMSRLATAQAMFIDLR
;
A
#
# COMPACT_ATOMS: atom_id res chain seq x y z
N MET A 1 -1.95 -83.48 -30.09
CA MET A 1 -0.60 -83.40 -29.49
C MET A 1 -0.70 -82.83 -28.09
N ASN A 2 0.06 -83.39 -27.14
CA ASN A 2 0.28 -82.80 -25.82
C ASN A 2 1.45 -81.80 -25.88
N ASN A 3 1.43 -80.75 -25.06
CA ASN A 3 2.62 -80.07 -24.55
C ASN A 3 2.26 -79.29 -23.28
N ARG A 4 2.67 -79.80 -22.11
CA ARG A 4 2.68 -79.07 -20.83
C ARG A 4 4.07 -78.47 -20.60
N PRO A 5 4.17 -77.28 -20.03
CA PRO A 5 5.21 -76.94 -19.04
C PRO A 5 4.75 -77.35 -17.62
N PRO A 6 5.68 -77.61 -16.67
CA PRO A 6 5.34 -78.07 -15.32
C PRO A 6 5.01 -76.94 -14.32
N LEU A 7 4.43 -77.33 -13.18
CA LEU A 7 4.10 -76.46 -12.03
C LEU A 7 5.35 -75.92 -11.32
N ASN A 8 5.20 -74.74 -10.70
CA ASN A 8 5.65 -74.48 -9.32
C ASN A 8 4.93 -73.23 -8.73
N ASN A 9 3.96 -73.48 -7.84
CA ASN A 9 3.46 -72.58 -6.78
C ASN A 9 3.94 -73.19 -5.44
N PRO A 10 3.87 -72.55 -4.24
CA PRO A 10 3.07 -71.38 -3.80
C PRO A 10 3.93 -70.40 -2.91
N PRO A 11 3.46 -69.67 -1.88
CA PRO A 11 2.11 -69.22 -1.45
C PRO A 11 1.98 -67.68 -1.20
N ASP A 12 0.79 -67.26 -0.71
CA ASP A 12 0.40 -66.13 0.19
C ASP A 12 1.31 -64.89 0.36
N ASP A 13 0.86 -63.64 0.60
CA ASP A 13 -0.41 -63.08 1.13
C ASP A 13 -0.53 -61.58 0.66
N PRO A 14 -1.55 -60.75 1.01
CA PRO A 14 -1.78 -59.45 0.37
C PRO A 14 -0.79 -58.35 0.80
N PRO A 15 -0.69 -57.23 0.06
CA PRO A 15 0.11 -56.08 0.47
C PRO A 15 -0.41 -55.51 1.79
N HIS A 16 0.39 -55.70 2.85
CA HIS A 16 0.09 -55.23 4.19
C HIS A 16 -0.26 -53.73 4.23
N ILE A 17 -1.29 -53.44 5.04
CA ILE A 17 -1.65 -52.11 5.53
C ILE A 17 -0.38 -51.34 5.89
N ARG A 18 -0.07 -50.27 5.13
CA ARG A 18 1.10 -49.45 5.39
C ARG A 18 0.90 -48.73 6.72
N GLN A 19 1.70 -49.13 7.70
CA GLN A 19 1.53 -48.81 9.12
C GLN A 19 1.29 -47.32 9.37
N ARG A 20 0.25 -47.00 10.15
CA ARG A 20 0.18 -45.72 10.88
C ARG A 20 1.39 -45.65 11.81
N ARG A 21 2.44 -44.93 11.43
CA ARG A 21 3.51 -44.56 12.36
C ARG A 21 3.04 -43.34 13.16
N THR A 22 2.35 -43.59 14.27
CA THR A 22 2.23 -42.60 15.34
C THR A 22 3.63 -42.30 15.88
N VAL A 23 4.05 -41.05 15.77
CA VAL A 23 5.18 -40.49 16.53
C VAL A 23 4.70 -39.21 17.20
N SER A 24 4.56 -39.28 18.52
CA SER A 24 4.33 -38.13 19.38
C SER A 24 5.65 -37.71 20.03
N ALA A 25 5.74 -36.39 20.26
CA ALA A 25 6.62 -35.71 21.21
C ALA A 25 8.10 -35.45 20.85
N ALA A 26 8.54 -34.26 21.30
CA ALA A 26 9.92 -33.83 21.58
C ALA A 26 10.90 -33.71 20.39
N GLY A 27 10.58 -32.84 19.43
CA GLY A 27 11.59 -32.11 18.67
C GLY A 27 11.82 -30.73 19.29
N GLN A 28 12.91 -30.55 20.04
CA GLN A 28 13.34 -29.22 20.52
C GLN A 28 13.71 -28.36 19.29
N PHE A 29 12.89 -27.36 18.96
CA PHE A 29 13.37 -26.26 18.12
C PHE A 29 14.17 -25.32 19.01
N ASN A 30 15.50 -25.34 18.85
CA ASN A 30 16.35 -24.28 19.39
C ASN A 30 15.96 -22.97 18.69
N LEU A 31 15.22 -22.14 19.41
CA LEU A 31 15.05 -20.74 19.05
C LEU A 31 16.30 -20.00 19.55
N ASP A 32 17.25 -19.74 18.64
CA ASP A 32 18.26 -18.73 18.90
C ASP A 32 17.55 -17.39 19.22
N PRO A 33 17.87 -16.72 20.34
CA PRO A 33 17.22 -15.47 20.69
C PRO A 33 17.65 -14.39 19.70
N VAL A 34 16.71 -13.95 18.86
CA VAL A 34 16.86 -12.77 17.99
C VAL A 34 17.25 -11.57 18.87
N PRO A 35 18.39 -10.90 18.61
CA PRO A 35 18.78 -9.73 19.38
C PRO A 35 17.76 -8.60 19.14
N PRO A 36 17.39 -7.81 20.17
CA PRO A 36 16.42 -6.74 20.02
C PRO A 36 16.92 -5.71 19.01
N ALA A 37 16.07 -5.38 18.03
CA ALA A 37 16.35 -4.32 17.07
C ALA A 37 16.53 -2.99 17.81
N ASN A 38 17.73 -2.43 17.72
CA ASN A 38 18.09 -1.20 18.41
C ASN A 38 17.47 0.00 17.65
N PHE A 39 16.20 0.28 17.92
CA PHE A 39 15.52 1.45 17.38
C PHE A 39 16.15 2.72 17.96
N HIS A 40 17.02 3.36 17.19
CA HIS A 40 17.47 4.72 17.48
C HIS A 40 16.30 5.69 17.29
N VAL A 41 15.47 5.81 18.32
CA VAL A 41 14.55 6.93 18.51
C VAL A 41 15.40 8.18 18.58
N ARG A 42 15.35 9.02 17.54
CA ARG A 42 15.97 10.35 17.54
C ARG A 42 15.07 11.30 18.35
N PRO A 43 15.45 11.76 19.55
CA PRO A 43 14.68 12.77 20.24
C PRO A 43 14.86 14.11 19.50
N ALA A 44 13.75 14.71 19.08
CA ALA A 44 13.73 16.06 18.51
C ALA A 44 13.42 17.08 19.62
N ASN A 45 14.39 17.31 20.51
CA ASN A 45 14.24 18.20 21.66
C ASN A 45 15.37 19.25 21.77
N THR A 46 15.34 20.26 20.91
CA THR A 46 15.99 21.56 21.23
C THR A 46 15.13 22.71 20.71
N ALA A 47 14.16 23.14 21.53
CA ALA A 47 13.77 24.54 21.55
C ALA A 47 14.73 25.30 22.47
N ALA A 48 14.98 26.57 22.16
CA ALA A 48 15.72 27.55 22.97
C ALA A 48 17.14 27.17 23.45
N ARG A 49 18.15 27.78 22.82
CA ARG A 49 19.28 28.34 23.59
C ARG A 49 19.20 29.85 23.54
N PHE A 50 18.98 30.44 24.72
CA PHE A 50 19.24 31.85 24.96
C PHE A 50 20.72 32.15 24.71
N ASN A 51 21.00 33.36 24.25
CA ASN A 51 22.34 33.92 24.14
C ASN A 51 22.59 34.81 25.37
N PRO A 52 23.51 34.45 26.29
CA PRO A 52 24.06 35.38 27.26
C PRO A 52 25.49 35.80 26.90
N ASP A 53 25.77 37.09 27.03
CA ASP A 53 27.09 37.73 27.14
C ASP A 53 28.23 37.31 26.19
N ILE A 54 28.33 38.01 25.04
CA ILE A 54 29.63 38.49 24.54
C ILE A 54 29.51 39.96 24.09
N ASN A 55 30.28 40.83 24.74
CA ASN A 55 30.65 42.20 24.36
C ASN A 55 32.19 42.30 24.47
N PRO A 56 32.87 43.34 23.92
CA PRO A 56 32.46 44.30 22.91
C PRO A 56 33.23 43.98 21.58
N PRO A 57 34.25 44.70 21.03
CA PRO A 57 34.80 46.05 21.26
C PRO A 57 34.34 47.10 20.22
N VAL A 58 34.40 48.37 20.62
CA VAL A 58 34.20 49.55 19.76
C VAL A 58 35.40 49.78 18.82
N ARG A 59 35.14 50.13 17.55
CA ARG A 59 36.06 50.93 16.72
C ARG A 59 35.31 52.04 15.98
N GLN A 60 35.36 53.25 16.55
CA GLN A 60 35.10 54.50 15.83
C GLN A 60 36.28 54.78 14.88
N ILE A 61 36.05 55.22 13.63
CA ILE A 61 36.60 56.45 13.00
C ILE A 61 35.75 56.81 11.73
N PRO A 62 35.84 58.01 11.08
CA PRO A 62 34.70 58.95 11.15
C PRO A 62 34.26 59.63 9.81
N VAL A 63 33.28 60.56 9.89
CA VAL A 63 32.89 61.61 8.90
C VAL A 63 32.33 61.06 7.56
N ASP A 64 31.13 61.41 7.10
CA ASP A 64 30.71 62.75 6.66
C ASP A 64 29.16 62.93 6.69
N VAL A 65 28.70 64.19 6.73
CA VAL A 65 27.27 64.56 6.73
C VAL A 65 26.91 65.23 5.41
N ARG A 66 26.23 64.51 4.51
CA ARG A 66 25.51 65.12 3.37
C ARG A 66 24.11 64.53 3.19
N GLN A 67 23.20 65.41 2.77
CA GLN A 67 21.76 65.27 2.91
C GLN A 67 21.08 64.53 1.75
N ALA A 68 19.84 64.11 2.04
CA ALA A 68 18.64 64.19 1.19
C ALA A 68 18.10 62.92 0.50
N VAL A 69 16.76 62.94 0.38
CA VAL A 69 15.84 62.03 -0.32
C VAL A 69 15.53 60.70 0.39
N PRO A 70 14.33 60.53 0.97
CA PRO A 70 13.80 59.21 1.32
C PRO A 70 13.51 58.42 0.04
N PRO A 71 13.86 57.13 -0.05
CA PRO A 71 13.39 56.29 -1.14
C PRO A 71 11.86 56.17 -1.05
N HIS A 72 11.20 56.27 -2.21
CA HIS A 72 9.79 55.95 -2.35
C HIS A 72 9.60 54.49 -1.91
N ILE A 73 8.87 54.25 -0.82
CA ILE A 73 8.45 52.90 -0.47
C ILE A 73 7.29 52.56 -1.38
N ASP A 74 7.57 51.80 -2.44
CA ASP A 74 6.54 51.08 -3.18
C ASP A 74 5.70 50.28 -2.16
N PRO A 75 4.36 50.41 -2.18
CA PRO A 75 3.53 49.58 -1.31
C PRO A 75 3.80 48.11 -1.65
N PRO A 76 3.85 47.21 -0.65
CA PRO A 76 4.17 45.81 -0.89
C PRO A 76 3.15 45.23 -1.88
N VAL A 77 3.65 44.84 -3.06
CA VAL A 77 2.86 44.12 -4.06
C VAL A 77 2.40 42.84 -3.41
N ASN A 78 1.13 42.82 -3.02
CA ASN A 78 0.46 41.65 -2.47
C ASN A 78 0.55 40.53 -3.52
N PRO A 79 1.31 39.44 -3.28
CA PRO A 79 1.44 38.37 -4.27
C PRO A 79 0.06 37.79 -4.53
N ALA A 80 -0.35 37.77 -5.80
CA ALA A 80 -1.71 37.41 -6.17
C ALA A 80 -2.03 35.97 -5.71
N PRO A 81 -3.10 35.74 -4.93
CA PRO A 81 -3.46 34.39 -4.51
C PRO A 81 -4.11 33.65 -5.68
N ARG A 82 -3.31 32.96 -6.51
CA ARG A 82 -3.86 32.25 -7.69
C ARG A 82 -3.14 30.98 -8.21
N ASP A 83 -2.09 30.48 -7.55
CA ASP A 83 -1.37 29.27 -8.03
C ASP A 83 -1.46 28.03 -7.11
N ASP A 84 -1.71 28.20 -5.81
CA ASP A 84 -1.62 27.10 -4.83
C ASP A 84 -2.70 26.01 -4.98
N ILE A 85 -3.92 26.40 -5.38
CA ILE A 85 -5.05 25.47 -5.54
C ILE A 85 -4.80 24.53 -6.73
N HIS A 86 -4.44 25.08 -7.89
CA HIS A 86 -4.17 24.29 -9.10
C HIS A 86 -2.97 23.36 -8.93
N ARG A 87 -1.96 23.77 -8.17
CA ARG A 87 -0.84 22.92 -7.80
C ARG A 87 -1.28 21.74 -6.93
N THR A 88 -2.14 22.01 -5.95
CA THR A 88 -2.68 20.98 -5.03
C THR A 88 -3.51 19.94 -5.78
N ASP A 89 -4.38 20.34 -6.72
CA ASP A 89 -5.16 19.40 -7.54
C ASP A 89 -4.27 18.52 -8.42
N ALA A 90 -3.23 19.09 -9.04
CA ALA A 90 -2.28 18.35 -9.86
C ALA A 90 -1.42 17.36 -9.02
N ASP A 91 -1.02 17.74 -7.82
CA ASP A 91 -0.29 16.86 -6.89
C ASP A 91 -1.20 15.72 -6.38
N ILE A 92 -2.50 15.98 -6.14
CA ILE A 92 -3.50 14.95 -5.79
C ILE A 92 -3.71 13.97 -6.96
N ASP A 93 -3.88 14.45 -8.19
CA ASP A 93 -4.01 13.61 -9.39
C ASP A 93 -2.77 12.72 -9.59
N ARG A 94 -1.58 13.32 -9.50
CA ARG A 94 -0.30 12.60 -9.62
C ARG A 94 -0.13 11.54 -8.53
N ASN A 95 -0.52 11.84 -7.29
CA ASN A 95 -0.51 10.87 -6.20
C ASN A 95 -1.47 9.70 -6.49
N ALA A 96 -2.69 9.98 -6.92
CA ALA A 96 -3.66 8.94 -7.28
C ALA A 96 -3.15 8.06 -8.43
N ILE A 97 -2.58 8.64 -9.49
CA ILE A 97 -1.96 7.89 -10.59
C ILE A 97 -0.81 7.00 -10.09
N THR A 98 0.03 7.53 -9.20
CA THR A 98 1.16 6.79 -8.61
C THR A 98 0.68 5.56 -7.82
N ILE A 99 -0.31 5.76 -6.92
CA ILE A 99 -0.94 4.68 -6.15
C ILE A 99 -1.56 3.65 -7.09
N ILE A 100 -2.40 4.08 -8.03
CA ILE A 100 -3.09 3.21 -8.98
C ILE A 100 -2.10 2.35 -9.77
N ASN A 101 -1.03 2.93 -10.31
CA ASN A 101 -0.04 2.18 -11.09
C ASN A 101 0.78 1.23 -10.22
N SER A 102 1.16 1.65 -9.01
CA SER A 102 1.89 0.81 -8.04
C SER A 102 1.06 -0.41 -7.60
N THR A 103 -0.22 -0.23 -7.29
CA THR A 103 -1.11 -1.34 -6.92
C THR A 103 -1.39 -2.25 -8.12
N LYS A 104 -1.67 -1.69 -9.31
CA LYS A 104 -1.89 -2.48 -10.53
C LYS A 104 -0.72 -3.39 -10.87
N ALA A 105 0.52 -2.93 -10.70
CA ALA A 105 1.72 -3.74 -10.95
C ALA A 105 1.85 -4.96 -10.01
N GLN A 106 1.09 -5.01 -8.91
CA GLN A 106 1.06 -6.11 -7.95
C GLN A 106 -0.10 -7.10 -8.18
N ILE A 107 -1.13 -6.71 -8.95
CA ILE A 107 -2.26 -7.58 -9.31
C ILE A 107 -1.81 -8.52 -10.44
N ARG A 108 -1.91 -9.83 -10.23
CA ARG A 108 -1.64 -10.84 -11.27
C ARG A 108 -2.94 -11.55 -11.66
N ASP A 109 -2.95 -12.22 -12.80
CA ASP A 109 -4.17 -12.87 -13.34
C ASP A 109 -4.79 -13.89 -12.37
N ARG A 110 -3.95 -14.57 -11.57
CA ARG A 110 -4.39 -15.50 -10.51
C ARG A 110 -5.02 -14.84 -9.27
N ASP A 111 -4.82 -13.52 -9.13
CA ASP A 111 -5.40 -12.70 -8.06
C ASP A 111 -6.69 -12.01 -8.54
N CYS A 112 -7.09 -12.21 -9.81
CA CYS A 112 -8.32 -11.68 -10.37
C CYS A 112 -9.54 -12.55 -10.06
N LEU A 113 -10.72 -11.93 -9.89
CA LEU A 113 -12.00 -12.63 -9.78
C LEU A 113 -12.31 -13.36 -11.10
N LEU A 114 -12.61 -14.66 -11.00
CA LEU A 114 -12.99 -15.50 -12.14
C LEU A 114 -14.43 -15.21 -12.60
N PRO A 115 -14.77 -15.46 -13.89
CA PRO A 115 -16.11 -15.19 -14.43
C PRO A 115 -17.26 -15.92 -13.75
N ASP A 116 -16.97 -17.06 -13.12
CA ASP A 116 -17.91 -17.91 -12.40
C ASP A 116 -18.00 -17.58 -10.90
N GLY A 117 -17.21 -16.60 -10.42
CA GLY A 117 -17.12 -16.23 -9.00
C GLY A 117 -16.51 -17.32 -8.10
N SER A 118 -15.95 -18.40 -8.66
CA SER A 118 -15.51 -19.57 -7.88
C SER A 118 -14.40 -19.27 -6.86
N ASN A 119 -13.61 -18.21 -7.09
CA ASN A 119 -12.58 -17.72 -6.16
C ASN A 119 -13.00 -16.47 -5.36
N TYR A 120 -14.30 -16.12 -5.33
CA TYR A 120 -14.78 -14.87 -4.72
C TYR A 120 -14.29 -14.62 -3.28
N PRO A 121 -14.31 -15.56 -2.32
CA PRO A 121 -13.84 -15.29 -0.96
C PRO A 121 -12.36 -14.87 -0.92
N THR A 122 -11.50 -15.60 -1.65
CA THR A 122 -10.06 -15.30 -1.75
C THR A 122 -9.81 -13.96 -2.45
N TRP A 123 -10.58 -13.67 -3.49
CA TRP A 123 -10.53 -12.38 -4.19
C TRP A 123 -11.01 -11.22 -3.28
N GLN A 124 -12.06 -11.44 -2.49
CA GLN A 124 -12.63 -10.45 -1.59
C GLN A 124 -11.61 -10.02 -0.52
N ASP A 125 -10.93 -10.97 0.11
CA ASP A 125 -9.87 -10.69 1.08
C ASP A 125 -8.72 -9.90 0.41
N PHE A 126 -8.27 -10.36 -0.76
CA PHE A 126 -7.23 -9.69 -1.54
C PHE A 126 -7.59 -8.23 -1.89
N ILE A 127 -8.77 -7.98 -2.47
CA ILE A 127 -9.16 -6.63 -2.87
C ILE A 127 -9.35 -5.71 -1.66
N CYS A 128 -9.94 -6.21 -0.56
CA CYS A 128 -10.08 -5.44 0.67
C CYS A 128 -8.73 -5.05 1.27
N GLU A 129 -7.72 -5.93 1.20
CA GLU A 129 -6.35 -5.63 1.60
C GLU A 129 -5.72 -4.55 0.71
N ARG A 130 -5.74 -4.73 -0.63
CA ARG A 130 -5.16 -3.76 -1.58
C ARG A 130 -5.79 -2.37 -1.50
N ILE A 131 -7.09 -2.29 -1.24
CA ILE A 131 -7.83 -1.03 -1.06
C ILE A 131 -7.46 -0.36 0.27
N ARG A 132 -7.32 -1.14 1.35
CA ARG A 132 -6.85 -0.65 2.65
C ARG A 132 -5.45 -0.06 2.54
N ASP A 133 -4.54 -0.76 1.86
CA ASP A 133 -3.15 -0.30 1.63
C ASP A 133 -3.10 0.98 0.79
N ALA A 134 -3.94 1.08 -0.25
CA ALA A 134 -3.92 2.19 -1.21
C ALA A 134 -4.57 3.48 -0.68
N ILE A 135 -5.61 3.39 0.16
CA ILE A 135 -6.42 4.53 0.62
C ILE A 135 -6.25 4.81 2.12
N ASN A 136 -5.61 3.90 2.87
CA ASN A 136 -5.50 3.95 4.34
C ASN A 136 -6.87 4.13 5.03
N ARG A 137 -7.91 3.49 4.47
CA ARG A 137 -9.24 3.39 5.09
C ARG A 137 -9.61 1.92 5.26
N PRO A 138 -9.74 1.42 6.51
CA PRO A 138 -10.46 0.17 6.72
C PRO A 138 -11.90 0.34 6.27
N ASN A 139 -12.54 -0.76 5.87
CA ASN A 139 -13.99 -0.83 5.61
C ASN A 139 -14.50 0.13 4.52
N PHE A 140 -13.67 0.43 3.52
CA PHE A 140 -14.00 1.36 2.44
C PHE A 140 -15.29 1.03 1.67
N PHE A 141 -15.68 -0.24 1.59
CA PHE A 141 -16.89 -0.68 0.90
C PHE A 141 -18.16 -0.71 1.77
N ASP A 142 -18.04 -0.53 3.09
CA ASP A 142 -19.18 -0.62 4.02
C ASP A 142 -20.09 0.62 3.91
N THR A 143 -19.57 1.75 3.43
CA THR A 143 -20.28 3.02 3.28
C THR A 143 -20.00 3.68 1.93
N GLU A 144 -20.93 4.50 1.45
CA GLU A 144 -20.70 5.29 0.24
C GLU A 144 -19.61 6.35 0.51
N ASN A 145 -18.69 6.50 -0.43
CA ASN A 145 -17.58 7.46 -0.33
C ASN A 145 -17.72 8.56 -1.38
N HIS A 146 -17.78 9.81 -0.91
CA HIS A 146 -17.92 11.00 -1.77
C HIS A 146 -16.58 11.64 -2.15
N ASN A 147 -15.43 11.09 -1.73
CA ASN A 147 -14.12 11.59 -2.15
C ASN A 147 -13.78 11.05 -3.56
N PRO A 148 -13.73 11.90 -4.60
CA PRO A 148 -13.56 11.46 -6.00
C PRO A 148 -12.19 10.85 -6.27
N THR A 149 -11.15 11.26 -5.52
CA THR A 149 -9.80 10.70 -5.62
C THR A 149 -9.79 9.26 -5.10
N PHE A 150 -10.40 9.01 -3.95
CA PHE A 150 -10.53 7.65 -3.40
C PHE A 150 -11.44 6.77 -4.26
N GLU A 151 -12.54 7.29 -4.80
CA GLU A 151 -13.36 6.57 -5.78
C GLU A 151 -12.52 6.17 -7.00
N ARG A 152 -11.77 7.11 -7.59
CA ARG A 152 -10.92 6.82 -8.76
C ARG A 152 -9.85 5.77 -8.46
N ILE A 153 -9.22 5.81 -7.29
CA ILE A 153 -8.25 4.79 -6.85
C ILE A 153 -8.97 3.43 -6.71
N ALA A 154 -10.04 3.36 -5.93
CA ALA A 154 -10.75 2.12 -5.64
C ALA A 154 -11.35 1.47 -6.89
N ARG A 155 -12.05 2.24 -7.73
CA ARG A 155 -12.61 1.79 -9.01
C ARG A 155 -11.52 1.28 -9.96
N SER A 156 -10.36 1.94 -9.99
CA SER A 156 -9.25 1.53 -10.85
C SER A 156 -8.65 0.18 -10.40
N ILE A 157 -8.46 -0.01 -9.10
CA ILE A 157 -7.93 -1.25 -8.52
C ILE A 157 -8.95 -2.38 -8.73
N LEU A 158 -10.23 -2.16 -8.39
CA LEU A 158 -11.33 -3.10 -8.64
C LEU A 158 -11.33 -3.58 -10.09
N LEU A 159 -11.44 -2.67 -11.07
CA LEU A 159 -11.49 -3.02 -12.49
C LEU A 159 -10.29 -3.82 -12.99
N HIS A 160 -9.11 -3.70 -12.36
CA HIS A 160 -7.92 -4.46 -12.75
C HIS A 160 -7.84 -5.82 -12.04
N SER A 161 -8.49 -5.97 -10.88
CA SER A 161 -8.68 -7.23 -10.16
C SER A 161 -9.82 -8.11 -10.69
N LEU A 162 -10.48 -7.74 -11.79
CA LEU A 162 -11.58 -8.51 -12.39
C LEU A 162 -11.16 -9.18 -13.68
N HIS A 163 -11.75 -10.34 -13.98
CA HIS A 163 -11.68 -10.92 -15.32
C HIS A 163 -12.24 -9.95 -16.38
N GLU A 164 -11.61 -9.95 -17.55
CA GLU A 164 -11.87 -9.02 -18.66
C GLU A 164 -13.35 -8.95 -19.10
N SER A 165 -14.05 -10.09 -19.11
CA SER A 165 -15.49 -10.19 -19.44
C SER A 165 -16.38 -9.34 -18.53
N MET A 166 -16.00 -9.16 -17.26
CA MET A 166 -16.79 -8.43 -16.25
C MET A 166 -16.53 -6.92 -16.29
N ARG A 167 -15.32 -6.51 -16.71
CA ARG A 167 -14.84 -5.10 -16.65
C ARG A 167 -15.77 -4.11 -17.37
N ARG A 168 -16.35 -4.51 -18.51
CA ARG A 168 -17.25 -3.64 -19.31
C ARG A 168 -18.60 -3.37 -18.62
N HIS A 169 -19.12 -4.33 -17.86
CA HIS A 169 -20.34 -4.13 -17.08
C HIS A 169 -20.02 -3.27 -15.86
N MET A 170 -19.00 -3.67 -15.09
CA MET A 170 -18.59 -3.02 -13.85
C MET A 170 -18.20 -1.55 -14.02
N SER A 171 -17.54 -1.18 -15.13
CA SER A 171 -17.12 0.21 -15.37
C SER A 171 -18.28 1.20 -15.51
N ARG A 172 -19.51 0.72 -15.76
CA ARG A 172 -20.72 1.54 -15.91
C ARG A 172 -21.35 1.93 -14.57
N LEU A 173 -21.05 1.21 -13.50
CA LEU A 173 -21.52 1.52 -12.15
C LEU A 173 -20.84 2.80 -11.65
N ALA A 174 -21.53 3.63 -10.86
CA ALA A 174 -21.05 4.98 -10.53
C ALA A 174 -19.93 5.00 -9.46
N THR A 175 -20.04 4.17 -8.42
CA THR A 175 -19.11 4.13 -7.27
C THR A 175 -18.38 2.79 -7.19
N ALA A 176 -17.26 2.77 -6.47
CA ALA A 176 -16.53 1.56 -6.10
C ALA A 176 -17.37 0.64 -5.19
N GLN A 177 -18.18 1.22 -4.31
CA GLN A 177 -19.13 0.46 -3.49
C GLN A 177 -20.18 -0.25 -4.36
N ALA A 178 -20.76 0.44 -5.35
CA ALA A 178 -21.74 -0.18 -6.26
C ALA A 178 -21.12 -1.35 -7.04
N MET A 179 -19.87 -1.22 -7.52
CA MET A 179 -19.12 -2.33 -8.11
C MET A 179 -18.97 -3.50 -7.14
N PHE A 180 -18.57 -3.24 -5.89
CA PHE A 180 -18.34 -4.29 -4.90
C PHE A 180 -19.63 -5.03 -4.49
N ILE A 181 -20.77 -4.33 -4.44
CA ILE A 181 -22.08 -4.92 -4.14
C ILE A 181 -22.60 -5.77 -5.30
N ASP A 182 -22.45 -5.33 -6.55
CA ASP A 182 -22.92 -6.06 -7.76
C ASP A 182 -22.12 -7.35 -8.05
N LEU A 183 -21.00 -7.56 -7.35
CA LEU A 183 -20.15 -8.74 -7.45
C LEU A 183 -20.46 -9.84 -6.41
N ARG A 184 -21.43 -9.61 -5.51
CA ARG A 184 -21.74 -10.45 -4.35
C ARG A 184 -22.99 -11.32 -4.53
#